data_AF-A0A4Q3SZL0-F1
#
_entry.id   AF-A0A4Q3SZL0-F1
#
_cell.length_a   1.000
_cell.length_b   1.000
_cell.length_c   1.000
_cell.angle_alpha   90.00
_cell.angle_beta   90.00
_cell.angle_gamma   90.00
#
_symmetry.space_group_name_H-M   'P 1'
#
loop_
_entity.id
_entity.type
_entity.pdbx_description
1 polymer ?
#
loop_
_entity_poly.entity_id
_entity_poly.type
_entity_poly.pdbx_seq_one_letter_code
_entity_poly.pdbx_strand_id
1 'polypeptide(L)'
;MRILFLLVAALCWTNAIVIAVNGWMAGDGSALGVSLVVAIVYAAIGVLIFLIQRHLFQALSLIPAGEPASVSLGRLTACLAAGAATLGLVMLISLWAITQRML
;
A
#
# COMPACT_ATOMS: atom_id res chain seq x y z
N MET A 1 -6.44 -1.74 -13.03
CA MET A 1 -6.73 -0.82 -11.91
C MET A 1 -7.07 -1.56 -10.62
N ARG A 2 -8.19 -2.30 -10.52
CA ARG A 2 -8.59 -3.01 -9.27
C ARG A 2 -7.53 -3.95 -8.70
N ILE A 3 -6.87 -4.72 -9.56
CA ILE A 3 -5.82 -5.67 -9.17
C ILE A 3 -4.59 -4.92 -8.65
N LEU A 4 -4.29 -3.73 -9.19
CA LEU A 4 -3.11 -2.95 -8.80
C LEU A 4 -3.21 -2.43 -7.36
N PHE A 5 -4.36 -1.90 -6.95
CA PHE A 5 -4.56 -1.44 -5.56
C PHE A 5 -4.51 -2.60 -4.55
N LEU A 6 -5.08 -3.76 -4.89
CA LEU A 6 -4.98 -4.96 -4.07
C LEU A 6 -3.54 -5.47 -3.95
N LEU A 7 -2.79 -5.47 -5.06
CA LEU A 7 -1.38 -5.86 -5.07
C LEU A 7 -0.54 -4.91 -4.22
N VAL A 8 -0.75 -3.60 -4.32
CA VAL A 8 0.00 -2.60 -3.54
C VAL A 8 -0.35 -2.71 -2.05
N ALA A 9 -1.64 -2.91 -1.72
CA ALA A 9 -2.05 -3.17 -0.35
C ALA A 9 -1.39 -4.45 0.19
N ALA A 10 -1.44 -5.55 -0.56
CA ALA A 10 -0.76 -6.79 -0.19
C ALA A 10 0.75 -6.59 0.01
N LEU A 11 1.42 -5.85 -0.88
CA LEU A 11 2.84 -5.51 -0.75
C LEU A 11 3.14 -4.68 0.49
N CYS A 12 2.27 -3.74 0.87
CA CYS A 12 2.42 -2.96 2.10
C CYS A 12 2.31 -3.86 3.34
N TRP A 13 1.33 -4.78 3.34
CA TRP A 13 1.17 -5.76 4.42
C TRP A 13 2.35 -6.73 4.51
N THR A 14 2.85 -7.23 3.38
CA THR A 14 4.04 -8.07 3.34
C THR A 14 5.29 -7.34 3.87
N ASN A 15 5.50 -6.08 3.48
CA ASN A 15 6.60 -5.27 4.02
C ASN A 15 6.46 -5.04 5.53
N ALA A 16 5.26 -4.75 6.01
CA ALA A 16 5.00 -4.58 7.44
C ALA A 16 5.37 -5.84 8.23
N ILE A 17 4.98 -7.01 7.75
CA ILE A 17 5.30 -8.30 8.38
C ILE A 17 6.81 -8.54 8.39
N VAL A 18 7.48 -8.37 7.25
CA VAL A 18 8.94 -8.59 7.15
C VAL A 18 9.71 -7.67 8.09
N ILE A 19 9.33 -6.39 8.15
CA ILE A 19 9.98 -5.41 9.03
C ILE A 19 9.76 -5.75 10.50
N ALA A 20 8.54 -6.13 10.88
CA ALA A 20 8.22 -6.53 12.26
C ALA A 20 9.01 -7.79 12.69
N VAL A 21 9.11 -8.80 11.81
CA VAL A 21 9.88 -10.01 12.07
C VAL A 21 11.38 -9.71 12.18
N ASN A 22 11.93 -8.89 11.28
CA ASN A 22 13.35 -8.48 11.35
C ASN A 22 13.67 -7.70 12.62
N GLY A 23 12.77 -6.81 13.02
CA GLY A 23 12.88 -6.08 14.28
C GLY A 23 12.90 -6.99 15.50
N TRP A 24 12.06 -8.02 15.48
CA TRP A 24 12.03 -9.03 16.54
C TRP A 24 13.30 -9.89 16.57
N MET A 25 13.81 -10.30 15.41
CA MET A 25 15.06 -11.08 15.30
C MET A 25 16.31 -10.29 15.72
N ALA A 26 16.31 -8.97 15.58
CA ALA A 26 17.44 -8.13 15.97
C ALA A 26 17.68 -8.11 17.50
N GLY A 27 16.69 -8.47 18.32
CA GLY A 27 16.84 -8.62 19.78
C GLY A 27 17.02 -7.31 20.57
N ASP A 28 17.38 -6.21 19.92
CA ASP A 28 17.53 -4.88 20.55
C ASP A 28 16.17 -4.18 20.71
N GLY A 29 15.81 -3.81 21.94
CA GLY A 29 14.52 -3.18 22.24
C GLY A 29 14.25 -1.86 21.49
N SER A 30 15.30 -1.09 21.17
CA SER A 30 15.19 0.12 20.36
C SER A 30 14.92 -0.19 18.88
N ALA A 31 15.57 -1.23 18.33
CA ALA A 31 15.34 -1.70 16.96
C ALA A 31 13.94 -2.30 16.80
N LEU A 32 13.46 -3.00 17.82
CA LEU A 32 12.11 -3.57 17.88
C LEU A 32 11.04 -2.46 17.93
N GLY A 33 11.27 -1.40 18.72
CA GLY A 33 10.36 -0.24 18.75
C GLY A 33 10.25 0.46 17.40
N VAL A 34 11.39 0.77 16.76
CA VAL A 34 11.41 1.47 15.46
C VAL A 34 10.78 0.63 14.36
N SER A 35 11.13 -0.66 14.28
CA SER A 35 10.56 -1.58 13.29
C SER A 35 9.06 -1.75 13.45
N LEU A 36 8.54 -1.83 14.68
CA LEU A 36 7.10 -1.91 14.93
C LEU A 36 6.37 -0.65 14.46
N VAL A 37 6.90 0.54 14.76
CA VAL A 37 6.32 1.81 14.30
C VAL A 37 6.27 1.86 12.77
N VAL A 38 7.36 1.48 12.12
CA VAL A 38 7.45 1.44 10.65
C VAL A 38 6.46 0.41 10.07
N ALA A 39 6.35 -0.78 10.67
CA ALA A 39 5.39 -1.81 10.26
C ALA A 39 3.93 -1.33 10.38
N ILE A 40 3.59 -0.63 11.47
CA ILE A 40 2.25 -0.06 11.68
C ILE A 40 1.94 0.99 10.61
N VAL A 41 2.89 1.87 10.27
CA VAL A 41 2.72 2.86 9.20
C VAL A 41 2.45 2.17 7.87
N TYR A 42 3.19 1.12 7.53
CA TYR A 42 2.97 0.36 6.30
C TYR A 42 1.60 -0.36 6.29
N ALA A 43 1.20 -0.97 7.40
CA ALA A 43 -0.12 -1.59 7.51
C ALA A 43 -1.25 -0.55 7.36
N ALA A 44 -1.11 0.62 7.97
CA ALA A 44 -2.06 1.72 7.87
C ALA A 44 -2.20 2.23 6.43
N ILE A 45 -1.08 2.38 5.69
CA ILE A 45 -1.09 2.73 4.27
C ILE A 45 -1.83 1.66 3.45
N GLY A 46 -1.58 0.38 3.72
CA GLY A 46 -2.28 -0.73 3.05
C GLY A 46 -3.80 -0.69 3.28
N VAL A 47 -4.24 -0.44 4.52
CA VAL A 47 -5.66 -0.28 4.87
C VAL A 47 -6.27 0.95 4.17
N LEU A 48 -5.57 2.08 4.17
CA LEU A 48 -6.03 3.30 3.51
C LEU A 48 -6.27 3.07 2.01
N ILE A 49 -5.32 2.42 1.33
CA ILE A 49 -5.42 2.09 -0.09
C ILE A 49 -6.62 1.18 -0.36
N PHE A 50 -6.83 0.17 0.49
CA PHE A 50 -7.97 -0.74 0.37
C PHE A 50 -9.32 -0.01 0.56
N LEU A 51 -9.41 0.89 1.55
CA LEU A 51 -10.62 1.70 1.78
C LEU A 51 -10.88 2.66 0.62
N ILE A 52 -9.85 3.36 0.13
CA ILE A 52 -9.95 4.23 -1.04
C ILE A 52 -10.49 3.44 -2.24
N GLN A 53 -9.95 2.25 -2.51
CA GLN A 53 -10.43 1.38 -3.58
C GLN A 53 -11.90 1.01 -3.40
N ARG A 54 -12.31 0.62 -2.18
CA ARG A 54 -13.69 0.24 -1.88
C ARG A 54 -14.67 1.39 -2.12
N HIS A 55 -14.34 2.59 -1.61
CA HIS A 55 -15.20 3.77 -1.74
C HIS A 55 -15.26 4.30 -3.18
N LEU A 56 -14.14 4.31 -3.90
CA LEU A 56 -14.13 4.64 -5.33
C LEU A 56 -14.99 3.69 -6.14
N PHE A 57 -14.97 2.40 -5.81
CA PHE A 57 -15.77 1.42 -6.53
C PHE A 57 -17.27 1.59 -6.27
N GLN A 58 -17.65 1.85 -5.03
CA GLN A 58 -19.04 2.21 -4.69
C GLN A 58 -19.48 3.48 -5.42
N ALA A 59 -18.66 4.53 -5.41
CA ALA A 59 -18.95 5.78 -6.10
C ALA A 59 -19.11 5.59 -7.61
N LEU A 60 -18.24 4.80 -8.25
CA LEU A 60 -18.34 4.47 -9.68
C LEU A 60 -19.62 3.69 -10.02
N SER A 61 -20.09 2.81 -9.14
CA SER A 61 -21.33 2.06 -9.37
C SER A 61 -22.61 2.89 -9.24
N LEU A 62 -22.53 4.05 -8.59
CA LEU A 62 -23.67 4.92 -8.30
C LEU A 62 -23.82 6.09 -9.27
N ILE A 63 -22.78 6.40 -10.08
CA ILE A 63 -22.78 7.55 -11.00
C ILE A 63 -23.19 7.08 -12.41
N PRO A 64 -24.23 7.67 -13.03
CA PRO A 64 -24.65 7.35 -14.38
C PRO A 64 -23.56 7.62 -15.42
N ALA A 65 -23.41 6.72 -16.40
CA ALA A 65 -22.49 6.89 -17.50
C ALA A 65 -22.89 8.11 -18.35
N GLY A 66 -22.04 9.14 -18.38
CA GLY A 66 -22.28 10.39 -19.14
C GLY A 66 -22.20 11.66 -18.29
N GLU A 67 -22.21 11.55 -16.96
CA GLU A 67 -22.05 12.74 -16.12
C GLU A 67 -20.59 13.25 -16.09
N PRO A 68 -20.37 14.58 -16.03
CA PRO A 68 -19.03 15.16 -15.88
C PRO A 68 -18.31 14.67 -14.61
N ALA A 69 -19.07 14.28 -13.58
CA ALA A 69 -18.56 13.66 -12.36
C ALA A 69 -17.82 12.34 -12.63
N SER A 70 -18.24 11.55 -13.65
CA SER A 70 -17.59 10.29 -14.01
C SER A 70 -16.18 10.48 -14.57
N VAL A 71 -15.94 11.55 -15.35
CA VAL A 71 -14.64 11.90 -15.94
C VAL A 71 -13.67 12.37 -14.87
N SER A 72 -14.16 13.18 -13.91
CA SER A 72 -13.37 13.62 -12.75
C SER A 72 -12.96 12.44 -11.86
N LEU A 73 -13.90 11.51 -11.59
CA LEU A 73 -13.60 10.27 -10.87
C LEU A 73 -12.57 9.40 -11.61
N GLY A 74 -12.67 9.32 -12.94
CA GLY A 74 -11.72 8.60 -13.78
C GLY A 74 -10.30 9.15 -13.67
N ARG A 75 -10.14 10.48 -13.73
CA ARG A 75 -8.85 11.16 -13.55
C ARG A 75 -8.29 10.97 -12.13
N LEU A 76 -9.15 11.09 -11.12
CA LEU A 76 -8.77 10.84 -9.72
C LEU A 76 -8.28 9.39 -9.55
N THR A 77 -8.98 8.43 -10.14
CA THR A 77 -8.61 7.00 -10.12
C THR A 77 -7.27 6.77 -10.80
N ALA A 78 -7.01 7.40 -11.94
CA ALA A 78 -5.73 7.30 -12.64
C ALA A 78 -4.57 7.91 -11.82
N CYS A 79 -4.79 9.06 -11.19
CA CYS A 79 -3.80 9.70 -10.32
C CYS A 79 -3.49 8.83 -9.08
N LEU A 80 -4.52 8.29 -8.45
CA LEU A 80 -4.38 7.35 -7.32
C LEU A 80 -3.70 6.05 -7.75
N ALA A 81 -3.97 5.55 -8.95
CA ALA A 81 -3.32 4.36 -9.47
C ALA A 81 -1.84 4.60 -9.78
N ALA A 82 -1.48 5.78 -10.29
CA ALA A 82 -0.09 6.18 -10.47
C ALA A 82 0.63 6.26 -9.12
N GLY A 83 0.03 6.92 -8.12
CA GLY A 83 0.57 6.98 -6.76
C GLY A 83 0.72 5.60 -6.11
N ALA A 84 -0.27 4.72 -6.28
CA ALA A 84 -0.22 3.35 -5.78
C ALA A 84 0.88 2.53 -6.49
N ALA A 85 1.06 2.71 -7.80
CA ALA A 85 2.14 2.04 -8.54
C ALA A 85 3.53 2.48 -8.06
N THR A 86 3.73 3.79 -7.82
CA THR A 86 4.98 4.31 -7.23
C THR A 86 5.21 3.75 -5.83
N LEU A 87 4.19 3.73 -4.98
CA LEU A 87 4.26 3.09 -3.66
C LEU A 87 4.64 1.60 -3.78
N GLY A 88 3.98 0.85 -4.65
CA GLY A 88 4.31 -0.56 -4.91
C GLY A 88 5.75 -0.77 -5.35
N LEU A 89 6.28 0.11 -6.20
CA LEU A 89 7.70 0.10 -6.61
C LEU A 89 8.63 0.34 -5.42
N VAL A 90 8.35 1.34 -4.58
CA VAL A 90 9.12 1.60 -3.35
C VAL A 90 9.09 0.38 -2.43
N MET A 91 7.93 -0.24 -2.23
CA MET A 91 7.78 -1.46 -1.42
C MET A 91 8.58 -2.65 -1.97
N LEU A 92 8.62 -2.82 -3.30
CA LEU A 92 9.42 -3.87 -3.94
C LEU A 92 10.92 -3.62 -3.78
N ILE A 93 11.37 -2.37 -3.90
CA ILE A 93 12.77 -2.00 -3.67
C ILE A 93 13.15 -2.22 -2.19
N SER A 94 12.27 -1.86 -1.26
CA SER A 94 12.46 -2.11 0.17
C SER A 94 12.57 -3.60 0.49
N LEU A 95 11.65 -4.42 -0.03
CA LEU A 95 11.70 -5.88 0.08
C LEU A 95 13.01 -6.44 -0.51
N TRP A 96 13.38 -6.01 -1.71
CA TRP A 96 14.60 -6.44 -2.37
C TRP A 96 15.85 -6.12 -1.53
N ALA A 97 15.94 -4.90 -0.99
CA ALA A 97 17.06 -4.48 -0.15
C ALA A 97 17.15 -5.30 1.14
N ILE A 98 16.02 -5.71 1.72
CA ILE A 98 15.99 -6.59 2.89
C ILE A 98 16.45 -8.01 2.50
N THR A 99 15.93 -8.57 1.41
CA THR A 99 16.31 -9.92 0.95
C THR A 99 17.80 -10.01 0.65
N GLN A 100 18.39 -8.97 0.05
CA GLN A 100 19.83 -8.89 -0.22
C GLN A 100 20.70 -8.84 1.05
N ARG A 101 20.15 -8.44 2.21
CA ARG A 101 20.88 -8.47 3.49
C ARG A 101 20.78 -9.83 4.21
N MET A 102 19.88 -10.70 3.77
CA MET A 102 19.65 -12.03 4.37
C MET A 102 20.33 -13.17 3.60
N LEU A 103 20.73 -12.93 2.35
CA LEU A 103 21.57 -13.82 1.53
C LEU A 103 23.06 -13.55 1.83
#